data_AF-A0A948R006-F1
#
_entry.id   AF-A0A948R006-F1
#
_cell.length_a   1.000
_cell.length_b   1.000
_cell.length_c   1.000
_cell.angle_alpha   90.00
_cell.angle_beta   90.00
_cell.angle_gamma   90.00
#
_symmetry.space_group_name_H-M   'P 1'
#
loop_
_entity.id
_entity.type
_entity.pdbx_description
1 polymer ?
#
loop_
_entity_poly.entity_id
_entity_poly.type
_entity_poly.pdbx_seq_one_letter_code
_entity_poly.pdbx_strand_id
1 'polypeptide(L)'
;IDGPISAASMPRRSFYPSGFFPIRFLALRQYYNWINPFPIPLNFLTAGYVRINGSIPIDRTGGDLFKALVNAVEALKNRDKVWIYPEGRRTQDGNLQPGKRGVAFLHQQTRAPVVPVGISGSFKMSFLGFLLGKHKIRIKIGKPIYNLNNASLEKGAEKVIQEIGELMV
;
A
#
# COMPACT_ATOMS: atom_id res chain seq x y z
N ILE A 1 11.04 -0.92 5.32
CA ILE A 1 9.60 -1.22 5.21
C ILE A 1 9.29 -2.20 6.33
N ASP A 2 8.81 -1.70 7.47
CA ASP A 2 8.37 -2.53 8.61
C ASP A 2 6.96 -2.11 9.04
N GLY A 3 6.13 -1.75 8.06
CA GLY A 3 4.73 -1.43 8.26
C GLY A 3 3.84 -2.57 7.75
N PRO A 4 2.67 -2.75 8.35
CA PRO A 4 1.65 -3.69 7.90
C PRO A 4 1.17 -3.26 6.52
N ILE A 5 0.85 -4.23 5.69
CA ILE A 5 0.41 -3.99 4.33
C ILE A 5 -0.93 -4.66 4.10
N SER A 6 -1.80 -4.00 3.35
CA SER A 6 -3.04 -4.61 2.89
C SER A 6 -3.19 -4.42 1.39
N ALA A 7 -3.53 -5.49 0.69
CA ALA A 7 -3.84 -5.44 -0.73
C ALA A 7 -5.34 -5.66 -0.93
N ALA A 8 -6.04 -4.72 -1.56
CA ALA A 8 -7.39 -4.96 -2.07
C ALA A 8 -7.29 -5.45 -3.52
N SER A 9 -7.88 -6.59 -3.84
CA SER A 9 -7.71 -7.22 -5.17
C SER A 9 -9.00 -7.86 -5.68
N MET A 10 -9.47 -7.49 -6.88
CA MET A 10 -10.59 -8.15 -7.56
C MET A 10 -10.08 -9.26 -8.52
N PRO A 11 -10.86 -10.32 -8.83
CA PRO A 11 -10.48 -11.33 -9.83
C PRO A 11 -10.28 -10.75 -11.26
N ARG A 12 -9.27 -11.27 -11.95
CA ARG A 12 -8.55 -10.67 -13.10
C ARG A 12 -9.40 -10.53 -14.38
N ARG A 13 -9.51 -9.30 -14.91
CA ARG A 13 -9.49 -8.93 -16.35
C ARG A 13 -9.27 -7.41 -16.43
N SER A 14 -8.03 -6.94 -16.57
CA SER A 14 -7.68 -5.50 -16.64
C SER A 14 -7.02 -5.18 -18.00
N PHE A 15 -7.42 -4.04 -18.58
CA PHE A 15 -6.97 -3.49 -19.87
C PHE A 15 -5.62 -2.73 -19.78
N TYR A 16 -5.04 -2.64 -18.58
CA TYR A 16 -3.69 -2.12 -18.32
C TYR A 16 -2.61 -3.14 -18.74
N PRO A 17 -1.33 -2.76 -19.02
CA PRO A 17 -0.20 -3.70 -19.14
C PRO A 17 0.10 -4.40 -17.79
N SER A 18 -0.88 -5.17 -17.34
CA SER A 18 -0.97 -5.94 -16.10
C SER A 18 -0.05 -7.15 -16.08
N GLY A 19 0.69 -7.37 -17.17
CA GLY A 19 1.79 -8.32 -17.27
C GLY A 19 3.06 -7.86 -16.56
N PHE A 20 3.32 -6.55 -16.48
CA PHE A 20 4.57 -6.01 -15.89
C PHE A 20 4.35 -5.30 -14.54
N PHE A 21 3.22 -4.62 -14.36
CA PHE A 21 2.87 -3.92 -13.11
C PHE A 21 1.49 -4.36 -12.62
N PRO A 22 1.39 -5.50 -11.91
CA PRO A 22 0.10 -6.11 -11.55
C PRO A 22 -0.61 -5.41 -10.38
N ILE A 23 0.04 -4.47 -9.69
CA ILE A 23 -0.44 -3.84 -8.46
C ILE A 23 -0.18 -2.33 -8.53
N ARG A 24 -1.22 -1.54 -8.27
CA ARG A 24 -1.15 -0.08 -8.18
C ARG A 24 -0.88 0.34 -6.74
N PHE A 25 0.07 1.24 -6.54
CA PHE A 25 0.45 1.73 -5.22
C PHE A 25 -0.06 3.15 -5.00
N LEU A 26 -0.44 3.48 -3.77
CA LEU A 26 -0.58 4.88 -3.35
C LEU A 26 0.82 5.49 -3.18
N ALA A 27 1.19 6.43 -4.05
CA ALA A 27 2.52 7.02 -4.09
C ALA A 27 2.45 8.53 -3.89
N LEU A 28 3.30 9.06 -3.00
CA LEU A 28 3.30 10.49 -2.70
C LEU A 28 3.52 11.31 -3.97
N ARG A 29 2.76 12.40 -4.12
CA ARG A 29 2.84 13.26 -5.29
C ARG A 29 4.23 13.85 -5.53
N GLN A 30 5.02 14.03 -4.47
CA GLN A 30 6.43 14.41 -4.58
C GLN A 30 7.24 13.49 -5.50
N TYR A 31 6.90 12.20 -5.60
CA TYR A 31 7.58 11.25 -6.50
C TYR A 31 7.17 11.40 -7.98
N TYR A 32 6.09 12.14 -8.26
CA TYR A 32 5.66 12.49 -9.62
C TYR A 32 6.29 13.79 -10.12
N ASN A 33 6.76 14.61 -9.19
CA ASN A 33 7.37 15.91 -9.45
C ASN A 33 8.90 15.76 -9.49
N TRP A 34 9.57 16.62 -10.24
CA TRP A 34 11.02 16.57 -10.45
C TRP A 34 11.84 16.96 -9.21
N ILE A 35 11.15 17.30 -8.11
CA ILE A 35 11.69 17.65 -6.81
C ILE A 35 11.65 16.40 -5.92
N ASN A 36 12.44 15.39 -6.31
CA ASN A 36 12.71 14.23 -5.48
C ASN A 36 14.00 14.47 -4.68
N PRO A 37 14.16 13.87 -3.48
CA PRO A 37 15.40 13.98 -2.69
C PRO A 37 16.59 13.20 -3.30
N PHE A 38 16.48 12.78 -4.57
CA PHE A 38 17.48 11.99 -5.28
C PHE A 38 18.19 12.82 -6.38
N PRO A 39 19.39 12.41 -6.82
CA PRO A 39 20.11 13.07 -7.91
C PRO A 39 19.31 13.07 -9.23
N ILE A 40 19.51 14.09 -10.05
CA ILE A 40 18.73 14.41 -11.26
C ILE A 40 18.47 13.20 -12.20
N PRO A 41 19.42 12.30 -12.54
CA PRO A 41 19.10 11.16 -13.41
C PRO A 41 18.15 10.14 -12.77
N LEU A 42 18.21 9.98 -11.45
CA LEU A 42 17.35 9.04 -10.71
C LEU A 42 15.92 9.61 -10.54
N ASN A 43 15.75 10.93 -10.63
CA ASN A 43 14.44 11.59 -10.59
C ASN A 43 13.59 11.29 -11.82
N PHE A 44 14.21 11.26 -13.01
CA PHE A 44 13.51 10.86 -14.25
C PHE A 44 13.08 9.39 -14.22
N LEU A 45 13.94 8.52 -13.71
CA LEU A 45 13.63 7.09 -13.57
C LEU A 45 12.51 6.84 -12.56
N THR A 46 12.52 7.52 -11.42
CA THR A 46 11.47 7.37 -10.39
C THR A 46 10.14 7.98 -10.84
N ALA A 47 10.14 9.17 -11.43
CA ALA A 47 8.92 9.77 -11.97
C ALA A 47 8.35 8.96 -13.15
N GLY A 48 9.21 8.45 -14.03
CA GLY A 48 8.82 7.53 -15.11
C GLY A 48 8.22 6.24 -14.54
N TYR A 49 8.90 5.58 -13.59
CA TYR A 49 8.43 4.35 -12.97
C TYR A 49 7.06 4.47 -12.30
N VAL A 50 6.85 5.53 -11.52
CA VAL A 50 5.57 5.76 -10.81
C VAL A 50 4.43 6.09 -11.78
N ARG A 51 4.73 6.74 -12.92
CA ARG A 51 3.75 6.97 -13.99
C ARG A 51 3.45 5.69 -14.78
N ILE A 52 4.49 4.90 -15.09
CA ILE A 52 4.40 3.66 -15.87
C ILE A 52 3.78 2.52 -15.08
N ASN A 53 3.84 2.50 -13.74
CA ASN A 53 3.18 1.49 -12.91
C ASN A 53 1.74 1.85 -12.52
N GLY A 54 1.27 3.03 -12.95
CA GLY A 54 -0.11 3.48 -12.73
C GLY A 54 -0.40 3.78 -11.27
N SER A 55 0.59 4.16 -10.46
CA SER A 55 0.38 4.54 -9.07
C SER A 55 -0.71 5.62 -8.94
N ILE A 56 -1.34 5.67 -7.77
CA ILE A 56 -2.35 6.67 -7.44
C ILE A 56 -1.64 7.77 -6.66
N PRO A 57 -1.60 9.02 -7.17
CA PRO A 57 -0.93 10.12 -6.49
C PRO A 57 -1.68 10.50 -5.21
N ILE A 58 -0.94 10.75 -4.14
CA ILE A 58 -1.46 11.19 -2.84
C ILE A 58 -0.65 12.39 -2.31
N ASP A 59 -1.33 13.45 -1.90
CA ASP A 59 -0.74 14.56 -1.16
C ASP A 59 -1.07 14.44 0.33
N ARG A 60 -0.04 14.47 1.18
CA ARG A 60 -0.19 14.34 2.65
C ARG A 60 -0.46 15.68 3.36
N THR A 61 -0.19 16.79 2.69
CA THR A 61 -0.23 18.17 3.22
C THR A 61 -1.50 18.95 2.83
N GLY A 62 -2.36 18.38 1.98
CA GLY A 62 -3.64 19.00 1.56
C GLY A 62 -4.81 18.02 1.61
N GLY A 63 -6.03 18.52 1.34
CA GLY A 63 -7.30 17.76 1.35
C GLY A 63 -7.43 16.62 0.32
N ASP A 64 -6.35 16.24 -0.36
CA ASP A 64 -6.33 15.34 -1.51
C ASP A 64 -6.28 13.84 -1.14
N LEU A 65 -6.22 13.51 0.16
CA LEU A 65 -6.30 12.12 0.64
C LEU A 65 -7.62 11.46 0.23
N PHE A 66 -8.72 12.21 0.28
CA PHE A 66 -10.03 11.70 -0.13
C PHE A 66 -10.05 11.42 -1.64
N LYS A 67 -9.47 12.29 -2.46
CA LYS A 67 -9.33 12.08 -3.90
C LYS A 67 -8.52 10.83 -4.22
N ALA A 68 -7.42 10.59 -3.50
CA ALA A 68 -6.64 9.36 -3.65
C ALA A 68 -7.46 8.10 -3.32
N LEU A 69 -8.32 8.15 -2.29
CA LEU A 69 -9.24 7.06 -1.98
C LEU A 69 -10.30 6.86 -3.06
N VAL A 70 -10.87 7.93 -3.62
CA VAL A 70 -11.82 7.86 -4.74
C VAL A 70 -11.17 7.21 -5.97
N ASN A 71 -9.95 7.63 -6.33
CA ASN A 71 -9.18 7.03 -7.42
C ASN A 71 -8.87 5.54 -7.17
N ALA A 72 -8.62 5.17 -5.91
CA ALA A 72 -8.42 3.77 -5.52
C ALA A 72 -9.72 2.94 -5.63
N VAL A 73 -10.87 3.51 -5.30
CA VAL A 73 -12.18 2.88 -5.54
C VAL A 73 -12.39 2.64 -7.03
N GLU A 74 -12.10 3.63 -7.87
CA GLU A 74 -12.24 3.51 -9.32
C GLU A 74 -11.29 2.44 -9.90
N ALA A 75 -10.03 2.42 -9.47
CA ALA A 75 -9.08 1.37 -9.87
C ALA A 75 -9.58 -0.03 -9.50
N LEU A 76 -10.08 -0.21 -8.27
CA LEU A 76 -10.64 -1.48 -7.83
C LEU A 76 -11.89 -1.89 -8.64
N LYS A 77 -12.77 -0.93 -8.96
CA LYS A 77 -13.93 -1.16 -9.85
C LYS A 77 -13.52 -1.57 -11.26
N ASN A 78 -12.40 -1.03 -11.75
CA ASN A 78 -11.78 -1.41 -13.03
C ASN A 78 -11.01 -2.74 -12.97
N ARG A 79 -11.18 -3.52 -11.90
CA ARG A 79 -10.52 -4.81 -11.65
C ARG A 79 -9.00 -4.73 -11.55
N ASP A 80 -8.48 -3.56 -11.19
CA ASP A 80 -7.08 -3.43 -10.78
C ASP A 80 -6.90 -3.91 -9.33
N LYS A 81 -5.64 -4.08 -8.94
CA LYS A 81 -5.24 -4.39 -7.56
C LYS A 81 -4.65 -3.14 -6.94
N VAL A 82 -5.07 -2.81 -5.72
CA VAL A 82 -4.59 -1.62 -5.01
C VAL A 82 -3.87 -2.05 -3.74
N TRP A 83 -2.68 -1.49 -3.55
CA TRP A 83 -1.86 -1.68 -2.37
C TRP A 83 -1.96 -0.46 -1.46
N ILE A 84 -2.35 -0.69 -0.20
CA ILE A 84 -2.50 0.35 0.81
C ILE A 84 -1.79 -0.05 2.10
N TYR A 85 -1.19 0.93 2.75
CA TYR A 85 -0.65 0.78 4.10
C TYR A 85 -1.74 1.24 5.08
N PRO A 86 -2.34 0.34 5.88
CA PRO A 86 -3.42 0.70 6.80
C PRO A 86 -3.00 1.79 7.80
N GLU A 87 -1.73 1.88 8.21
CA GLU A 87 -1.22 2.95 9.08
C GLU A 87 -1.04 4.31 8.34
N GLY A 88 -0.86 4.28 7.02
CA GLY A 88 -0.62 5.45 6.17
C GLY A 88 0.76 6.12 6.31
N ARG A 89 1.61 5.68 7.24
CA ARG A 89 3.00 6.15 7.43
C ARG A 89 3.93 4.96 7.65
N ARG A 90 5.25 5.20 7.60
CA ARG A 90 6.25 4.21 8.02
C ARG A 90 6.37 4.27 9.53
N THR A 91 6.43 3.12 10.18
CA THR A 91 6.73 3.02 11.62
C THR A 91 8.10 3.63 11.94
N GLN A 92 8.21 4.30 13.10
CA GLN A 92 9.44 4.93 13.60
C GLN A 92 10.10 4.12 14.71
N ASP A 93 9.36 3.20 15.33
CA ASP A 93 9.79 2.38 16.46
C ASP A 93 9.81 0.88 16.13
N GLY A 94 9.27 0.49 14.96
CA GLY A 94 9.19 -0.90 14.51
C GLY A 94 7.92 -1.60 14.97
N ASN A 95 7.05 -0.91 15.70
CA ASN A 95 5.77 -1.45 16.16
C ASN A 95 4.65 -1.10 15.18
N LEU A 96 3.61 -1.93 15.22
CA LEU A 96 2.36 -1.68 14.51
C LEU A 96 1.62 -0.50 15.13
N GLN A 97 1.20 0.41 14.27
CA GLN A 97 0.41 1.59 14.62
C GLN A 97 -1.08 1.35 14.36
N PRO A 98 -1.98 2.12 14.99
CA PRO A 98 -3.41 2.03 14.74
C PRO A 98 -3.76 2.19 13.26
N GLY A 99 -4.66 1.33 12.79
CA GLY A 99 -5.12 1.32 11.40
C GLY A 99 -6.03 2.51 11.09
N LYS A 100 -5.84 3.12 9.93
CA LYS A 100 -6.72 4.16 9.42
C LYS A 100 -7.89 3.57 8.64
N ARG A 101 -9.02 4.27 8.67
CA ARG A 101 -10.28 3.94 7.98
C ARG A 101 -10.19 3.69 6.46
N GLY A 102 -9.07 4.04 5.81
CA GLY A 102 -8.92 3.96 4.34
C GLY A 102 -9.12 2.55 3.79
N VAL A 103 -8.54 1.52 4.42
CA VAL A 103 -8.66 0.13 3.95
C VAL A 103 -10.10 -0.39 4.07
N ALA A 104 -10.77 -0.10 5.19
CA ALA A 104 -12.16 -0.47 5.42
C ALA A 104 -13.09 0.29 4.46
N PHE A 105 -12.81 1.56 4.18
CA PHE A 105 -13.55 2.36 3.21
C PHE A 105 -13.48 1.76 1.80
N LEU A 106 -12.28 1.40 1.33
CA LEU A 106 -12.10 0.77 0.02
C LEU A 106 -12.89 -0.53 -0.08
N HIS A 107 -12.83 -1.38 0.95
CA HIS A 107 -13.61 -2.62 1.00
C HIS A 107 -15.12 -2.35 0.96
N GLN A 108 -15.63 -1.42 1.76
CA GLN A 108 -17.06 -1.12 1.81
C GLN A 108 -17.59 -0.59 0.47
N GLN A 109 -16.80 0.24 -0.23
CA GLN A 109 -17.20 0.84 -1.51
C GLN A 109 -17.08 -0.12 -2.71
N THR A 110 -16.19 -1.12 -2.64
CA THR A 110 -15.86 -1.97 -3.80
C THR A 110 -16.19 -3.43 -3.61
N ARG A 111 -16.44 -3.87 -2.36
CA ARG A 111 -16.51 -5.27 -1.94
C ARG A 111 -15.27 -6.10 -2.31
N ALA A 112 -14.15 -5.44 -2.65
CA ALA A 112 -12.91 -6.14 -2.97
C ALA A 112 -12.35 -6.82 -1.70
N PRO A 113 -11.91 -8.08 -1.78
CA PRO A 113 -11.29 -8.75 -0.65
C PRO A 113 -9.99 -8.06 -0.27
N VAL A 114 -9.74 -7.98 1.05
CA VAL A 114 -8.53 -7.40 1.61
C VAL A 114 -7.60 -8.51 2.03
N VAL A 115 -6.41 -8.56 1.46
CA VAL A 115 -5.36 -9.53 1.77
C VAL A 115 -4.36 -8.87 2.72
N PRO A 116 -4.27 -9.29 3.99
CA PRO A 116 -3.27 -8.81 4.93
C PRO A 116 -1.89 -9.38 4.55
N VAL A 117 -0.86 -8.54 4.62
CA VAL A 117 0.53 -8.87 4.33
C VAL A 117 1.40 -8.30 5.44
N GLY A 118 2.06 -9.20 6.18
CA GLY A 118 3.06 -8.84 7.18
C GLY A 118 4.44 -8.81 6.55
N ILE A 119 5.18 -7.72 6.78
CA ILE A 119 6.60 -7.59 6.40
C ILE A 119 7.40 -7.34 7.67
N SER A 120 8.42 -8.17 7.91
CA SER A 120 9.34 -8.03 9.04
C SER A 120 10.81 -8.13 8.62
N GLY A 121 11.70 -7.58 9.45
CA GLY A 121 13.15 -7.48 9.17
C GLY A 121 13.53 -6.22 8.37
N SER A 122 12.54 -5.34 8.17
CA SER A 122 12.50 -4.12 7.37
C SER A 122 13.19 -2.86 7.92
N PHE A 123 13.11 -2.69 9.23
CA PHE A 123 13.15 -1.41 9.96
C PHE A 123 14.54 -0.85 10.09
N LYS A 124 15.50 -1.69 10.47
CA LYS A 124 16.93 -1.31 10.60
C LYS A 124 17.72 -1.53 9.31
N MET A 125 17.03 -1.70 8.19
CA MET A 125 17.68 -1.96 6.91
C MET A 125 18.24 -0.66 6.34
N SER A 126 19.57 -0.57 6.27
CA SER A 126 20.24 0.48 5.52
C SER A 126 20.20 0.15 4.02
N PHE A 127 20.23 1.17 3.17
CA PHE A 127 20.27 0.99 1.72
C PHE A 127 21.47 0.13 1.28
N LEU A 128 22.64 0.36 1.88
CA LEU A 128 23.85 -0.41 1.62
C LEU A 128 23.71 -1.87 2.11
N GLY A 129 23.09 -2.08 3.27
CA GLY A 129 22.82 -3.42 3.79
C GLY A 129 21.85 -4.22 2.92
N PHE A 130 20.86 -3.56 2.30
CA PHE A 130 19.95 -4.17 1.33
C PHE A 130 20.68 -4.64 0.07
N LEU A 131 21.51 -3.77 -0.54
CA LEU A 131 22.29 -4.10 -1.73
C LEU A 131 23.27 -5.26 -1.51
N LEU A 132 23.84 -5.35 -0.30
CA LEU A 132 24.77 -6.41 0.08
C LEU A 132 24.09 -7.72 0.53
N GLY A 133 22.76 -7.80 0.50
CA GLY A 133 22.00 -8.99 0.92
C GLY A 133 22.15 -9.33 2.41
N LYS A 134 22.58 -8.39 3.25
CA LYS A 134 22.89 -8.62 4.67
C LYS A 134 21.66 -8.59 5.58
N HIS A 135 20.48 -8.28 5.05
CA HIS A 135 19.23 -8.25 5.81
C HIS A 135 18.27 -9.33 5.33
N LYS A 136 17.77 -10.14 6.27
CA LYS A 136 16.70 -11.10 6.01
C LYS A 136 15.36 -10.40 6.12
N ILE A 137 14.65 -10.27 5.00
CA ILE A 137 13.27 -9.79 4.94
C ILE A 137 12.35 -11.01 4.96
N ARG A 138 11.36 -11.02 5.85
CA ARG A 138 10.30 -12.02 5.86
C ARG A 138 9.00 -11.38 5.40
N ILE A 139 8.33 -12.05 4.47
CA ILE A 139 7.03 -11.64 3.95
C ILE A 139 6.07 -12.79 4.23
N LYS A 140 5.00 -12.52 4.97
CA LYS A 140 3.92 -13.47 5.24
C LYS A 140 2.63 -12.90 4.67
N ILE A 141 1.96 -13.69 3.83
CA ILE A 141 0.69 -13.32 3.19
C ILE A 141 -0.42 -14.08 3.91
N GLY A 142 -1.38 -13.36 4.46
CA GLY A 142 -2.52 -13.95 5.17
C GLY A 142 -3.68 -14.30 4.25
N LYS A 143 -4.75 -14.79 4.85
CA LYS A 143 -5.97 -15.19 4.12
C LYS A 143 -6.74 -13.96 3.67
N PRO A 144 -7.36 -13.96 2.47
CA PRO A 144 -8.22 -12.87 2.03
C PRO A 144 -9.42 -12.68 2.96
N ILE A 145 -9.66 -11.43 3.37
CA ILE A 145 -10.79 -11.01 4.18
C ILE A 145 -11.88 -10.48 3.25
N TYR A 146 -12.98 -11.22 3.14
CA TYR A 146 -14.11 -10.88 2.27
C TYR A 146 -15.19 -10.03 2.97
N ASN A 147 -15.15 -9.94 4.29
CA ASN A 147 -16.12 -9.19 5.08
C ASN A 147 -15.40 -8.46 6.22
N LEU A 148 -15.11 -7.18 5.99
CA LEU A 148 -14.76 -6.26 7.06
C LEU A 148 -16.07 -5.74 7.66
N ASN A 149 -16.27 -6.04 8.95
CA ASN A 149 -17.51 -5.81 9.69
C ASN A 149 -18.12 -4.43 9.35
N ASN A 150 -19.30 -4.40 8.72
CA ASN A 150 -19.87 -3.18 8.12
C ASN A 150 -20.36 -2.15 9.16
N ALA A 151 -20.27 -2.45 10.45
CA ALA A 151 -20.79 -1.60 11.53
C ALA A 151 -19.94 -0.34 11.78
N SER A 152 -18.61 -0.41 11.58
CA SER A 152 -17.72 0.77 11.70
C SER A 152 -16.44 0.58 10.89
N LEU A 153 -16.05 1.65 10.18
CA LEU A 153 -14.79 1.70 9.42
C LEU A 153 -13.55 1.52 10.30
N GLU A 154 -13.62 1.96 11.55
CA GLU A 154 -12.51 1.85 12.52
C GLU A 154 -12.28 0.40 12.90
N LYS A 155 -13.33 -0.30 13.30
CA LYS A 155 -13.28 -1.75 13.61
C LYS A 155 -12.80 -2.58 12.41
N GLY A 156 -13.20 -2.19 11.20
CA GLY A 156 -12.71 -2.81 9.97
C GLY A 156 -11.20 -2.62 9.78
N ALA A 157 -10.68 -1.43 10.05
CA ALA A 157 -9.25 -1.15 9.94
C ALA A 157 -8.44 -1.84 11.05
N GLU A 158 -8.95 -1.87 12.27
CA GLU A 158 -8.35 -2.58 13.42
C GLU A 158 -8.24 -4.08 13.15
N LYS A 159 -9.29 -4.71 12.64
CA LYS A 159 -9.26 -6.13 12.26
C LYS A 159 -8.15 -6.42 11.26
N VAL A 160 -7.96 -5.54 10.27
CA VAL A 160 -6.88 -5.70 9.28
C VAL A 160 -5.51 -5.58 9.93
N ILE A 161 -5.31 -4.63 10.85
CA ILE A 161 -4.05 -4.48 11.59
C ILE A 161 -3.78 -5.70 12.47
N GLN A 162 -4.79 -6.21 13.17
CA GLN A 162 -4.67 -7.40 14.01
C GLN A 162 -4.20 -8.61 13.20
N GLU A 163 -4.85 -8.89 12.07
CA GLU A 163 -4.47 -9.98 11.17
C GLU A 163 -3.03 -9.82 10.67
N ILE A 164 -2.59 -8.59 10.41
CA ILE A 164 -1.21 -8.35 10.01
C ILE A 164 -0.24 -8.53 11.17
N GLY A 165 -0.62 -8.16 12.39
CA GLY A 165 0.13 -8.44 13.61
C GLY A 165 0.37 -9.92 13.83
N GLU A 166 -0.67 -10.74 13.66
CA GLU A 166 -0.56 -12.20 13.74
C GLU A 166 0.40 -12.78 12.68
N LEU A 167 0.48 -12.16 11.50
CA LEU A 167 1.46 -12.53 10.47
C LEU A 167 2.88 -12.07 10.79
N MET A 168 3.09 -11.10 11.68
CA MET A 168 4.43 -10.57 11.97
C MET A 168 5.14 -11.29 13.11
N VAL A 169 4.43 -12.12 13.88
CA VAL A 169 4.98 -13.04 14.90
C VAL A 169 5.79 -14.18 14.28
#